data_AF-A0A256Z7R2-F1
#
_entry.id   AF-A0A256Z7R2-F1
#
_cell.length_a   1.000
_cell.length_b   1.000
_cell.length_c   1.000
_cell.angle_alpha   90.00
_cell.angle_beta   90.00
_cell.angle_gamma   90.00
#
_symmetry.space_group_name_H-M   'P 1'
#
loop_
_entity.id
_entity.type
_entity.pdbx_description
1 polymer ?
#
loop_
_entity_poly.entity_id
_entity_poly.type
_entity_poly.pdbx_seq_one_letter_code
_entity_poly.pdbx_strand_id
1 'polypeptide(L)'
;MKLPTGNKLFEYEGGEKNLKECLETIRKKGLDGYLVVTSAEGDTLVTGEIVFNKGVPALAEVVVGGEARSSDSSLEHILKHAVKPGAKMEFREIIAVDPLLDLLEDKRLKGEVSLEDVLKKIREEQKRKEEEEKKRREMLDELKKVVEGGFSLPSLGELKNAPFKDVEAYYKRIKDVLKKYEKILEEIQKVDEPSLEEVKRDLIKLLKSPEESEVVEEKYREFKERVEALKEKRAKLEKWIEEWKRQGYVTTLLEKKLKENIDEASALFVDFLDRLQRVKELEKELKELLKEEKFQPFINVVKVLDRKLKDPSKVEEASAELEDLKKAAEEDFAHKEEVRKKIEELDMLGLDTSYARELLKKKWEDIKEEWDQYEKNANLLISLRKKMEELREEAERD
;
A
#
# COMPACT_ATOMS: atom_id res chain seq x y z
N MET A 1 61.91 21.46 -25.51
CA MET A 1 63.10 20.86 -26.15
C MET A 1 64.11 21.98 -26.31
N LYS A 2 65.42 21.71 -26.40
CA LYS A 2 66.37 22.82 -26.57
C LYS A 2 66.51 23.14 -28.05
N LEU A 3 65.62 24.00 -28.56
CA LEU A 3 65.66 24.47 -29.93
C LEU A 3 66.65 25.62 -30.11
N PRO A 4 67.25 25.78 -31.30
CA PRO A 4 68.09 26.94 -31.61
C PRO A 4 67.29 28.24 -31.54
N THR A 5 67.98 29.33 -31.24
CA THR A 5 67.41 30.68 -31.20
C THR A 5 67.01 31.07 -32.62
N GLY A 6 65.73 30.91 -32.95
CA GLY A 6 65.15 31.29 -34.24
C GLY A 6 64.67 32.74 -34.25
N ASN A 7 64.53 33.30 -35.46
CA ASN A 7 63.95 34.63 -35.66
C ASN A 7 62.44 34.56 -35.54
N LYS A 8 61.86 35.40 -34.68
CA LYS A 8 60.41 35.49 -34.53
C LYS A 8 59.80 36.09 -35.80
N LEU A 9 58.90 35.36 -36.46
CA LEU A 9 58.20 35.84 -37.65
C LEU A 9 56.85 36.47 -37.32
N PHE A 10 56.06 35.81 -36.47
CA PHE A 10 54.75 36.29 -36.06
C PHE A 10 54.36 35.71 -34.71
N GLU A 11 53.39 36.37 -34.08
CA GLU A 11 52.76 35.96 -32.84
C GLU A 11 51.25 36.09 -33.01
N TYR A 12 50.53 35.12 -32.45
CA TYR A 12 49.08 35.13 -32.34
C TYR A 12 48.69 34.91 -30.88
N GLU A 13 47.61 35.57 -30.47
CA GLU A 13 46.89 35.14 -29.28
C GLU A 13 46.22 33.79 -29.54
N GLY A 14 46.17 32.96 -28.51
CA GLY A 14 45.46 31.69 -28.50
C GLY A 14 43.98 31.86 -28.81
N GLY A 15 43.37 30.79 -29.27
CA GLY A 15 42.01 30.79 -29.77
C GLY A 15 41.91 30.10 -31.11
N GLU A 16 40.79 29.41 -31.33
CA GLU A 16 40.62 28.53 -32.47
C GLU A 16 40.78 29.23 -33.83
N LYS A 17 40.23 30.44 -33.99
CA LYS A 17 40.35 31.22 -35.22
C LYS A 17 41.81 31.57 -35.53
N ASN A 18 42.52 32.08 -34.52
CA ASN A 18 43.91 32.51 -34.65
C ASN A 18 44.86 31.32 -34.84
N LEU A 19 44.59 30.18 -34.18
CA LEU A 19 45.34 28.95 -34.39
C LEU A 19 45.20 28.46 -35.83
N LYS A 20 43.97 28.48 -36.39
CA LYS A 20 43.77 28.14 -37.80
C LYS A 20 44.53 29.07 -38.74
N GLU A 21 44.45 30.37 -38.53
CA GLU A 21 45.17 31.37 -39.33
C GLU A 21 46.69 31.19 -39.23
N CYS A 22 47.20 30.91 -38.03
CA CYS A 22 48.59 30.58 -37.77
C CYS A 22 49.05 29.34 -38.55
N LEU A 23 48.32 28.22 -38.41
CA LEU A 23 48.66 26.96 -39.09
C LEU A 23 48.51 27.06 -40.62
N GLU A 24 47.49 27.77 -41.11
CA GLU A 24 47.33 28.05 -42.54
C GLU A 24 48.49 28.89 -43.08
N THR A 25 48.95 29.90 -42.32
CA THR A 25 50.09 30.73 -42.71
C THR A 25 51.36 29.90 -42.85
N ILE A 26 51.63 29.04 -41.86
CA ILE A 26 52.79 28.12 -41.87
C ILE A 26 52.73 27.19 -43.08
N ARG A 27 51.58 26.56 -43.31
CA ARG A 27 51.38 25.61 -44.41
C ARG A 27 51.45 26.27 -45.79
N LYS A 28 50.74 27.38 -46.02
CA LYS A 28 50.67 28.07 -47.32
C LYS A 28 52.02 28.67 -47.73
N LYS A 29 52.79 29.18 -46.76
CA LYS A 29 54.12 29.74 -46.99
C LYS A 29 55.23 28.68 -46.97
N GLY A 30 54.92 27.44 -46.63
CA GLY A 30 55.89 26.35 -46.55
C GLY A 30 57.02 26.63 -45.54
N LEU A 31 56.69 27.22 -44.39
CA LEU A 31 57.70 27.73 -43.45
C LEU A 31 58.46 26.59 -42.74
N ASP A 32 59.75 26.85 -42.55
CA ASP A 32 60.68 26.03 -41.78
C ASP A 32 60.95 26.71 -40.43
N GLY A 33 60.62 26.03 -39.33
CA GLY A 33 60.62 26.69 -38.03
C GLY A 33 59.93 25.89 -36.96
N TYR A 34 59.57 26.56 -35.87
CA TYR A 34 58.79 25.96 -34.80
C TYR A 34 57.78 26.94 -34.22
N LEU A 35 56.61 26.40 -33.87
CA LEU A 35 55.57 27.08 -33.13
C LEU A 35 55.73 26.79 -31.65
N VAL A 36 55.90 27.84 -30.85
CA VAL A 36 55.86 27.77 -29.39
C VAL A 36 54.46 28.17 -28.93
N VAL A 37 53.83 27.32 -28.13
CA VAL A 37 52.54 27.59 -27.49
C VAL A 37 52.77 27.66 -25.99
N THR A 38 52.40 28.78 -25.37
CA THR A 38 52.47 28.95 -23.91
C THR A 38 51.06 29.17 -23.38
N SER A 39 50.62 28.38 -22.40
CA SER A 39 49.32 28.51 -21.76
C SER A 39 49.45 28.22 -20.26
N ALA A 40 48.57 28.81 -19.46
CA ALA A 40 48.39 28.42 -18.06
C ALA A 40 47.35 27.28 -17.95
N GLU A 41 47.58 26.36 -17.03
CA GLU A 41 46.63 25.35 -16.59
C GLU A 41 46.64 25.29 -15.06
N GLY A 42 45.68 25.97 -14.43
CA GLY A 42 45.74 26.25 -13.00
C GLY A 42 46.98 27.09 -12.66
N ASP A 43 47.75 26.65 -11.66
CA ASP A 43 49.02 27.29 -11.24
C ASP A 43 50.23 26.78 -12.06
N THR A 44 50.01 25.91 -13.05
CA THR A 44 51.06 25.27 -13.85
C THR A 44 51.20 25.94 -15.22
N LEU A 45 52.44 26.22 -15.62
CA LEU A 45 52.76 26.67 -16.97
C LEU A 45 52.90 25.46 -17.90
N VAL A 46 52.23 25.52 -19.05
CA VAL A 46 52.34 24.56 -20.14
C VAL A 46 53.04 25.22 -21.32
N THR A 47 54.14 24.62 -21.77
CA THR A 47 54.89 25.09 -22.94
C THR A 47 54.96 23.97 -23.96
N GLY A 48 54.42 24.21 -25.15
CA GLY A 48 54.40 23.30 -26.29
C GLY A 48 55.28 23.79 -27.42
N GLU A 49 56.01 22.89 -28.07
CA GLU A 49 56.81 23.20 -29.25
C GLU A 49 56.44 22.23 -30.38
N ILE A 50 56.07 22.78 -31.54
CA ILE A 50 55.80 22.01 -32.76
C ILE A 50 56.79 22.47 -33.83
N VAL A 51 57.65 21.59 -34.32
CA VAL A 51 58.60 21.89 -35.40
C VAL A 51 57.95 21.59 -36.74
N PHE A 52 58.08 22.51 -37.70
CA PHE A 52 57.56 22.40 -39.05
C PHE A 52 58.71 22.32 -40.06
N ASN A 53 58.61 21.37 -40.99
CA ASN A 53 59.46 21.27 -42.19
C ASN A 53 58.56 21.47 -43.42
N LYS A 54 58.85 22.48 -44.24
CA LYS A 54 58.09 22.89 -45.42
C LYS A 54 56.59 23.07 -45.12
N GLY A 55 56.29 23.65 -43.96
CA GLY A 55 54.93 23.87 -43.50
C GLY A 55 54.19 22.64 -42.98
N VAL A 56 54.86 21.48 -42.84
CA VAL A 56 54.28 20.24 -42.30
C VAL A 56 54.85 19.97 -40.90
N PRO A 57 54.03 19.66 -39.89
CA PRO A 57 54.53 19.34 -38.55
C PRO A 57 55.36 18.04 -38.58
N ALA A 58 56.54 18.08 -37.98
CA ALA A 58 57.52 16.99 -38.01
C ALA A 58 57.94 16.52 -36.62
N LEU A 59 58.08 17.43 -35.65
CA LEU A 59 58.37 17.11 -34.24
C LEU A 59 57.35 17.80 -33.33
N ALA A 60 57.03 17.18 -32.19
CA ALA A 60 56.24 17.82 -31.15
C ALA A 60 56.73 17.42 -29.75
N GLU A 61 56.90 18.40 -28.86
CA GLU A 61 57.17 18.18 -27.45
C GLU A 61 56.35 19.13 -26.59
N VAL A 62 55.80 18.63 -25.49
CA VAL A 62 55.09 19.44 -24.51
C VAL A 62 55.74 19.30 -23.15
N VAL A 63 55.93 20.43 -22.47
CA VAL A 63 56.46 20.53 -21.12
C VAL A 63 55.35 21.01 -20.21
N VAL A 64 55.04 20.23 -19.17
CA VAL A 64 54.01 20.54 -18.17
C VAL A 64 54.67 20.53 -16.80
N GLY A 65 54.70 21.66 -16.11
CA GLY A 65 55.26 21.72 -14.75
C GLY A 65 56.73 21.29 -14.64
N GLY A 66 57.50 21.38 -15.73
CA GLY A 66 58.92 20.98 -15.80
C GLY A 66 59.18 19.57 -16.34
N GLU A 67 58.15 18.74 -16.53
CA GLU A 67 58.29 17.41 -17.15
C GLU A 67 58.02 17.46 -18.65
N ALA A 68 58.97 16.96 -19.44
CA ALA A 68 58.84 16.89 -20.91
C ALA A 68 58.18 15.58 -21.36
N ARG A 69 57.27 15.67 -22.33
CA ARG A 69 56.62 14.53 -22.99
C ARG A 69 56.71 14.70 -24.51
N SER A 70 57.13 13.63 -25.19
CA SER A 70 57.34 13.58 -26.64
C SER A 70 56.63 12.37 -27.23
N SER A 71 55.61 12.61 -28.08
CA SER A 71 54.76 11.60 -28.73
C SER A 71 53.74 12.26 -29.66
N ASP A 72 53.03 11.49 -30.48
CA ASP A 72 51.87 11.99 -31.27
C ASP A 72 50.78 12.63 -30.38
N SER A 73 50.62 12.14 -29.14
CA SER A 73 49.70 12.76 -28.16
C SER A 73 50.16 14.12 -27.66
N SER A 74 51.45 14.46 -27.84
CA SER A 74 51.99 15.77 -27.49
C SER A 74 51.48 16.83 -28.46
N LEU A 75 51.37 16.54 -29.75
CA LEU A 75 50.78 17.46 -30.72
C LEU A 75 49.33 17.80 -30.36
N GLU A 76 48.51 16.80 -30.05
CA GLU A 76 47.13 17.01 -29.59
C GLU A 76 47.09 17.86 -28.32
N HIS A 77 47.97 17.59 -27.37
CA HIS A 77 48.05 18.34 -26.13
C HIS A 77 48.41 19.83 -26.36
N ILE A 78 49.40 20.09 -27.21
CA ILE A 78 49.81 21.46 -27.58
C ILE A 78 48.65 22.20 -28.24
N LEU A 79 47.98 21.58 -29.20
CA LEU A 79 46.85 22.18 -29.92
C LEU A 79 45.65 22.41 -28.99
N LYS A 80 45.38 21.52 -28.02
CA LYS A 80 44.36 21.71 -26.97
C LYS A 80 44.60 22.96 -26.13
N HIS A 81 45.86 23.32 -25.88
CA HIS A 81 46.20 24.55 -25.16
C HIS A 81 46.22 25.77 -26.09
N ALA A 82 46.64 25.61 -27.35
CA ALA A 82 46.65 26.68 -28.33
C ALA A 82 45.25 27.24 -28.66
N VAL A 83 44.19 26.40 -28.57
CA VAL A 83 42.81 26.86 -28.77
C VAL A 83 42.22 27.63 -27.57
N LYS A 84 42.88 27.63 -26.39
CA LYS A 84 42.37 28.31 -25.21
C LYS A 84 42.56 29.84 -25.33
N PRO A 85 41.55 30.65 -24.95
CA PRO A 85 41.73 32.10 -24.79
C PRO A 85 42.84 32.39 -23.78
N GLY A 86 43.73 33.33 -24.10
CA GLY A 86 44.86 33.71 -23.23
C GLY A 86 46.13 32.87 -23.38
N ALA A 87 46.11 31.81 -24.21
CA ALA A 87 47.36 31.18 -24.66
C ALA A 87 48.13 32.14 -25.59
N LYS A 88 49.44 31.93 -25.72
CA LYS A 88 50.32 32.71 -26.59
C LYS A 88 50.98 31.76 -27.58
N MET A 89 50.88 32.07 -28.88
CA MET A 89 51.44 31.29 -29.97
C MET A 89 52.49 32.11 -30.70
N GLU A 90 53.74 31.64 -30.73
CA GLU A 90 54.85 32.34 -31.36
C GLU A 90 55.57 31.44 -32.34
N PHE A 91 55.65 31.85 -33.61
CA PHE A 91 56.40 31.10 -34.62
C PHE A 91 57.78 31.69 -34.82
N ARG A 92 58.79 30.81 -34.79
CA ARG A 92 60.20 31.15 -34.98
C ARG A 92 60.76 30.38 -36.16
N GLU A 93 61.32 31.12 -37.12
CA GLU A 93 62.01 30.56 -38.27
C GLU A 93 63.43 30.11 -37.88
N ILE A 94 63.86 28.99 -38.46
CA ILE A 94 65.21 28.46 -38.28
C ILE A 94 65.82 28.10 -39.64
N ILE A 95 67.14 28.28 -39.76
CA ILE A 95 67.85 28.18 -41.04
C ILE A 95 67.91 26.74 -41.57
N ALA A 96 67.87 25.72 -40.69
CA ALA A 96 67.93 24.32 -41.09
C ALA A 96 67.11 23.44 -40.13
N VAL A 97 65.98 22.92 -40.60
CA VAL A 97 65.12 21.98 -39.86
C VAL A 97 65.64 20.54 -39.98
N ASP A 98 66.19 20.15 -41.14
CA ASP A 98 66.61 18.77 -41.41
C ASP A 98 67.60 18.21 -40.37
N PRO A 99 68.65 18.94 -39.93
CA PRO A 99 69.56 18.45 -38.89
C PRO A 99 68.87 18.24 -37.53
N LEU A 100 67.82 19.02 -37.22
CA LEU A 100 67.05 18.83 -35.99
C LEU A 100 66.20 17.58 -36.07
N LEU A 101 65.65 17.27 -37.24
CA LEU A 101 64.91 16.03 -37.44
C LEU A 101 65.81 14.83 -37.18
N ASP A 102 67.05 14.86 -37.66
CA ASP A 102 68.03 13.76 -37.50
C ASP A 102 68.53 13.61 -36.05
N LEU A 103 68.63 14.72 -35.31
CA LEU A 103 69.09 14.70 -33.91
C LEU A 103 68.00 14.32 -32.90
N LEU A 104 66.72 14.51 -33.25
CA LEU A 104 65.57 14.37 -32.35
C LEU A 104 64.59 13.31 -32.86
N GLU A 105 65.12 12.16 -33.30
CA GLU A 105 64.32 11.05 -33.82
C GLU A 105 63.27 10.55 -32.84
N ASP A 106 63.55 10.58 -31.54
CA ASP A 106 62.66 10.18 -30.45
C ASP A 106 61.41 11.07 -30.32
N LYS A 107 61.42 12.25 -30.94
CA LYS A 107 60.34 13.26 -30.90
C LYS A 107 59.61 13.41 -32.23
N ARG A 108 59.97 12.61 -33.24
CA ARG A 108 59.32 12.61 -34.55
C ARG A 108 57.87 12.15 -34.46
N LEU A 109 56.99 12.89 -35.11
CA LEU A 109 55.62 12.48 -35.33
C LEU A 109 55.59 11.28 -36.30
N LYS A 110 54.75 10.28 -36.01
CA LYS A 110 54.70 9.07 -36.83
C LYS A 110 53.64 9.21 -37.94
N GLY A 111 54.09 9.11 -39.20
CA GLY A 111 53.22 9.17 -40.39
C GLY A 111 52.79 10.59 -40.78
N GLU A 112 51.90 10.71 -41.77
CA GLU A 112 51.29 12.00 -42.11
C GLU A 112 50.27 12.40 -41.04
N VAL A 113 50.62 13.38 -40.21
CA VAL A 113 49.73 13.88 -39.16
C VAL A 113 48.88 15.04 -39.68
N SER A 114 47.58 14.80 -39.84
CA SER A 114 46.59 15.80 -40.23
C SER A 114 46.20 16.69 -39.05
N LEU A 115 46.68 17.93 -39.05
CA LEU A 115 46.30 18.95 -38.05
C LEU A 115 44.78 19.21 -38.04
N GLU A 116 44.13 19.10 -39.20
CA GLU A 116 42.68 19.27 -39.35
C GLU A 116 41.92 18.18 -38.59
N ASP A 117 42.37 16.92 -38.64
CA ASP A 117 41.76 15.81 -37.91
C ASP A 117 41.96 15.93 -36.39
N VAL A 118 43.13 16.40 -35.95
CA VAL A 118 43.39 16.65 -34.52
C VAL A 118 42.50 17.79 -34.00
N LEU A 119 42.38 18.89 -34.74
CA LEU A 119 41.47 19.98 -34.39
C LEU A 119 39.99 19.54 -34.38
N LYS A 120 39.59 18.69 -35.33
CA LYS A 120 38.24 18.10 -35.37
C LYS A 120 37.96 17.26 -34.12
N LYS A 121 38.89 16.40 -33.70
CA LYS A 121 38.79 15.61 -32.46
C LYS A 121 38.65 16.50 -31.23
N ILE A 122 39.45 17.58 -31.14
CA ILE A 122 39.37 18.53 -30.02
C ILE A 122 38.00 19.20 -29.96
N ARG A 123 37.46 19.65 -31.10
CA ARG A 123 36.10 20.24 -31.18
C ARG A 123 35.03 19.26 -30.75
N GLU A 124 35.08 18.02 -31.23
CA GLU A 124 34.11 16.98 -30.89
C GLU A 124 34.15 16.66 -29.39
N GLU A 125 35.34 16.60 -28.79
CA GLU A 125 35.51 16.39 -27.36
C GLU A 125 34.99 17.58 -26.52
N GLN A 126 35.28 18.82 -26.94
CA GLN A 126 34.74 20.03 -26.29
C GLN A 126 33.22 20.07 -26.35
N LYS A 127 32.65 19.84 -27.54
CA LYS A 127 31.20 19.79 -27.74
C LYS A 127 30.55 18.69 -26.88
N ARG A 128 31.17 17.51 -26.80
CA ARG A 128 30.68 16.42 -25.94
C ARG A 128 30.68 16.82 -24.47
N LYS A 129 31.75 17.46 -23.99
CA LYS A 129 31.85 17.96 -22.60
C LYS A 129 30.81 19.03 -22.30
N GLU A 130 30.58 19.96 -23.22
CA GLU A 130 29.53 20.98 -23.09
C GLU A 130 28.12 20.36 -23.06
N GLU A 131 27.84 19.38 -23.92
CA GLU A 131 26.57 18.65 -23.92
C GLU A 131 26.36 17.83 -22.63
N GLU A 132 27.41 17.16 -22.14
CA GLU A 132 27.40 16.45 -20.86
C GLU A 132 27.16 17.42 -19.69
N GLU A 133 27.85 18.57 -19.64
CA GLU A 133 27.61 19.60 -18.63
C GLU A 133 26.19 20.15 -18.68
N LYS A 134 25.65 20.42 -19.87
CA LYS A 134 24.29 20.90 -20.04
C LYS A 134 23.27 19.89 -19.50
N LYS A 135 23.37 18.63 -19.93
CA LYS A 135 22.50 17.53 -19.44
C LYS A 135 22.63 17.34 -17.93
N ARG A 136 23.84 17.45 -17.39
CA ARG A 136 24.09 17.36 -15.95
C ARG A 136 23.32 18.44 -15.18
N ARG A 137 23.36 19.68 -15.65
CA ARG A 137 22.63 20.80 -15.04
C ARG A 137 21.12 20.56 -15.09
N GLU A 138 20.60 20.14 -16.25
CA GLU A 138 19.19 19.81 -16.42
C GLU A 138 18.73 18.69 -15.46
N MET A 139 19.49 17.60 -15.34
CA MET A 139 19.18 16.50 -14.42
C MET A 139 19.20 16.94 -12.95
N LEU A 140 20.20 17.72 -12.54
CA LEU A 140 20.28 18.23 -11.16
C LEU A 140 19.14 19.20 -10.85
N ASP A 141 18.74 20.04 -11.79
CA ASP A 141 17.61 20.96 -11.59
C ASP A 141 16.27 20.21 -11.54
N GLU A 142 16.08 19.14 -12.31
CA GLU A 142 14.92 18.26 -12.15
C GLU A 142 14.90 17.56 -10.78
N LEU A 143 16.04 17.09 -10.27
CA LEU A 143 16.12 16.48 -8.94
C LEU A 143 15.85 17.51 -7.82
N LYS A 144 16.27 18.76 -7.98
CA LYS A 144 15.89 19.84 -7.05
C LYS A 144 14.39 20.06 -7.04
N LYS A 145 13.72 20.07 -8.20
CA LYS A 145 12.25 20.18 -8.27
C LYS A 145 11.55 19.04 -7.57
N VAL A 146 12.11 17.82 -7.62
CA VAL A 146 11.60 16.68 -6.83
C VAL A 146 11.68 16.96 -5.34
N VAL A 147 12.80 17.52 -4.85
CA VAL A 147 12.95 17.92 -3.44
C VAL A 147 11.97 19.04 -3.07
N GLU A 148 11.82 20.05 -3.91
CA GLU A 148 10.83 21.13 -3.75
C GLU A 148 9.39 20.61 -3.70
N GLY A 149 9.11 19.51 -4.42
CA GLY A 149 7.86 18.77 -4.36
C GLY A 149 7.61 18.01 -3.05
N GLY A 150 8.56 18.04 -2.10
CA GLY A 150 8.43 17.45 -0.77
C GLY A 150 9.03 16.04 -0.63
N PHE A 151 9.82 15.59 -1.60
CA PHE A 151 10.59 14.33 -1.50
C PHE A 151 11.96 14.57 -0.87
N SER A 152 12.49 13.54 -0.19
CA SER A 152 13.80 13.55 0.44
C SER A 152 14.83 12.86 -0.46
N LEU A 153 15.86 13.61 -0.88
CA LEU A 153 17.01 13.10 -1.65
C LEU A 153 18.34 13.53 -0.98
N PRO A 154 18.72 12.92 0.16
CA PRO A 154 19.94 13.27 0.90
C PRO A 154 21.22 13.27 0.05
N SER A 155 21.36 12.33 -0.89
CA SER A 155 22.55 12.23 -1.75
C SER A 155 22.66 13.33 -2.81
N LEU A 156 21.64 14.19 -3.00
CA LEU A 156 21.68 15.25 -4.03
C LEU A 156 22.87 16.21 -3.85
N GLY A 157 23.25 16.50 -2.60
CA GLY A 157 24.38 17.38 -2.29
C GLY A 157 25.73 16.83 -2.77
N GLU A 158 25.88 15.51 -2.77
CA GLU A 158 27.11 14.80 -3.15
C GLU A 158 27.31 14.77 -4.67
N LEU A 159 26.22 14.91 -5.45
CA LEU A 159 26.24 14.85 -6.91
C LEU A 159 26.83 16.11 -7.58
N LYS A 160 27.00 17.22 -6.84
CA LYS A 160 27.50 18.50 -7.38
C LYS A 160 28.91 18.41 -7.94
N ASN A 161 29.72 17.44 -7.52
CA ASN A 161 31.07 17.18 -8.04
C ASN A 161 31.23 15.77 -8.62
N ALA A 162 30.17 14.96 -8.64
CA ALA A 162 30.22 13.59 -9.15
C ALA A 162 30.38 13.54 -10.69
N PRO A 163 31.03 12.49 -11.22
CA PRO A 163 31.10 12.22 -12.66
C PRO A 163 29.71 12.21 -13.33
N PHE A 164 29.64 12.66 -14.59
CA PHE A 164 28.37 12.73 -15.34
C PHE A 164 27.60 11.41 -15.36
N LYS A 165 28.31 10.29 -15.53
CA LYS A 165 27.70 8.94 -15.54
C LYS A 165 27.00 8.60 -14.24
N ASP A 166 27.54 9.03 -13.11
CA ASP A 166 26.96 8.74 -11.78
C ASP A 166 25.71 9.59 -11.55
N VAL A 167 25.74 10.86 -11.97
CA VAL A 167 24.57 11.75 -11.97
C VAL A 167 23.45 11.17 -12.85
N GLU A 168 23.79 10.72 -14.06
CA GLU A 168 22.82 10.12 -14.98
C GLU A 168 22.21 8.83 -14.42
N ALA A 169 23.03 7.94 -13.84
CA ALA A 169 22.56 6.70 -13.23
C ALA A 169 21.65 6.96 -12.04
N TYR A 170 22.03 7.88 -11.14
CA TYR A 170 21.22 8.27 -10.00
C TYR A 170 19.89 8.88 -10.46
N TYR A 171 19.93 9.83 -11.41
CA TYR A 171 18.72 10.45 -11.96
C TYR A 171 17.74 9.44 -12.56
N LYS A 172 18.23 8.48 -13.36
CA LYS A 172 17.40 7.42 -13.92
C LYS A 172 16.78 6.55 -12.83
N ARG A 173 17.58 6.13 -11.84
CA ARG A 173 17.11 5.35 -10.69
C ARG A 173 15.98 6.07 -9.96
N ILE A 174 16.15 7.34 -9.62
CA ILE A 174 15.12 8.13 -8.90
C ILE A 174 13.85 8.27 -9.74
N LYS A 175 13.95 8.56 -11.05
CA LYS A 175 12.76 8.63 -11.92
C LYS A 175 12.00 7.33 -11.99
N ASP A 176 12.69 6.19 -12.07
CA ASP A 176 12.04 4.89 -12.11
C ASP A 176 11.37 4.53 -10.78
N VAL A 177 12.00 4.88 -9.66
CA VAL A 177 11.39 4.72 -8.32
C VAL A 177 10.14 5.58 -8.18
N LEU A 178 10.18 6.85 -8.57
CA LEU A 178 9.02 7.75 -8.48
C LEU A 178 7.83 7.24 -9.31
N LYS A 179 8.06 6.74 -10.52
CA LYS A 179 7.01 6.10 -11.34
C LYS A 179 6.40 4.87 -10.66
N LYS A 180 7.21 4.08 -9.95
CA LYS A 180 6.69 2.96 -9.16
C LYS A 180 5.84 3.48 -8.00
N TYR A 181 6.30 4.51 -7.31
CA TYR A 181 5.61 5.10 -6.16
C TYR A 181 4.26 5.72 -6.53
N GLU A 182 4.13 6.33 -7.70
CA GLU A 182 2.83 6.79 -8.24
C GLU A 182 1.83 5.63 -8.33
N LYS A 183 2.25 4.48 -8.88
CA LYS A 183 1.38 3.30 -8.96
C LYS A 183 1.02 2.74 -7.59
N ILE A 184 1.98 2.70 -6.67
CA ILE A 184 1.74 2.28 -5.28
C ILE A 184 0.70 3.21 -4.64
N LEU A 185 0.85 4.52 -4.79
CA LEU A 185 -0.07 5.52 -4.25
C LEU A 185 -1.50 5.32 -4.78
N GLU A 186 -1.66 5.08 -6.08
CA GLU A 186 -2.96 4.78 -6.68
C GLU A 186 -3.58 3.48 -6.14
N GLU A 187 -2.78 2.42 -5.98
CA GLU A 187 -3.24 1.13 -5.48
C GLU A 187 -3.67 1.22 -4.00
N ILE A 188 -2.92 1.91 -3.14
CA ILE A 188 -3.26 2.04 -1.71
C ILE A 188 -4.47 2.95 -1.47
N GLN A 189 -4.69 3.97 -2.31
CA GLN A 189 -5.85 4.86 -2.21
C GLN A 189 -7.17 4.17 -2.59
N LYS A 190 -7.12 3.13 -3.43
CA LYS A 190 -8.31 2.35 -3.83
C LYS A 190 -8.81 1.40 -2.76
N VAL A 191 -7.98 1.07 -1.78
CA VAL A 191 -8.39 0.22 -0.66
C VAL A 191 -9.22 1.09 0.27
N ASP A 192 -10.46 0.71 0.57
CA ASP A 192 -11.33 1.42 1.53
C ASP A 192 -11.58 0.50 2.72
N GLU A 193 -10.62 0.47 3.65
CA GLU A 193 -10.67 -0.38 4.84
C GLU A 193 -10.12 0.39 6.05
N PRO A 194 -10.97 0.76 7.02
CA PRO A 194 -10.60 1.63 8.14
C PRO A 194 -9.42 1.13 8.97
N SER A 195 -9.28 -0.20 9.18
CA SER A 195 -8.19 -0.76 9.98
C SER A 195 -6.81 -0.65 9.32
N LEU A 196 -6.76 -0.29 8.02
CA LEU A 196 -5.51 -0.09 7.29
C LEU A 196 -5.12 1.39 7.14
N GLU A 197 -5.92 2.34 7.63
CA GLU A 197 -5.67 3.78 7.44
C GLU A 197 -4.33 4.25 8.01
N GLU A 198 -3.94 3.77 9.18
CA GLU A 198 -2.65 4.10 9.79
C GLU A 198 -1.49 3.58 8.93
N VAL A 199 -1.60 2.31 8.50
CA VAL A 199 -0.60 1.66 7.63
C VAL A 199 -0.44 2.41 6.30
N LYS A 200 -1.55 2.85 5.69
CA LYS A 200 -1.52 3.67 4.48
C LYS A 200 -0.80 4.98 4.71
N ARG A 201 -1.10 5.70 5.80
CA ARG A 201 -0.46 6.99 6.10
C ARG A 201 1.05 6.84 6.26
N ASP A 202 1.49 5.79 6.94
CA ASP A 202 2.92 5.56 7.13
C ASP A 202 3.62 5.15 5.83
N LEU A 203 2.98 4.33 5.01
CA LEU A 203 3.48 4.02 3.67
C LEU A 203 3.55 5.29 2.79
N ILE A 204 2.54 6.17 2.81
CA ILE A 204 2.55 7.45 2.09
C ILE A 204 3.70 8.35 2.54
N LYS A 205 4.02 8.37 3.84
CA LYS A 205 5.20 9.11 4.33
C LYS A 205 6.49 8.51 3.80
N LEU A 206 6.63 7.18 3.81
CA LEU A 206 7.81 6.49 3.28
C LEU A 206 8.00 6.69 1.78
N LEU A 207 6.91 6.80 1.00
CA LEU A 207 6.98 7.14 -0.43
C LEU A 207 7.65 8.51 -0.70
N LYS A 208 7.77 9.38 0.31
CA LYS A 208 8.54 10.63 0.17
C LYS A 208 10.05 10.43 0.20
N SER A 209 10.55 9.21 0.43
CA SER A 209 11.98 8.89 0.51
C SER A 209 12.40 7.91 -0.59
N PRO A 210 12.56 8.32 -1.87
CA PRO A 210 12.87 7.41 -2.97
C PRO A 210 14.18 6.61 -2.82
N GLU A 211 15.12 7.11 -2.02
CA GLU A 211 16.37 6.39 -1.71
C GLU A 211 16.14 5.17 -0.80
N GLU A 212 15.03 5.12 -0.06
CA GLU A 212 14.60 4.00 0.77
C GLU A 212 13.68 3.02 0.02
N SER A 213 13.91 2.86 -1.30
CA SER A 213 13.05 2.07 -2.18
C SER A 213 12.80 0.63 -1.71
N GLU A 214 13.82 -0.01 -1.14
CA GLU A 214 13.72 -1.39 -0.65
C GLU A 214 12.78 -1.50 0.56
N VAL A 215 12.86 -0.54 1.49
CA VAL A 215 11.98 -0.47 2.67
C VAL A 215 10.53 -0.26 2.25
N VAL A 216 10.30 0.63 1.27
CA VAL A 216 8.97 0.85 0.70
C VAL A 216 8.44 -0.40 0.01
N GLU A 217 9.26 -1.10 -0.79
CA GLU A 217 8.83 -2.32 -1.48
C GLU A 217 8.44 -3.42 -0.48
N GLU A 218 9.19 -3.58 0.61
CA GLU A 218 8.85 -4.51 1.70
C GLU A 218 7.55 -4.13 2.40
N LYS A 219 7.40 -2.86 2.83
CA LYS A 219 6.18 -2.39 3.50
C LYS A 219 4.96 -2.47 2.60
N TYR A 220 5.15 -2.24 1.31
CA TYR A 220 4.08 -2.37 0.34
C TYR A 220 3.64 -3.83 0.13
N ARG A 221 4.59 -4.76 0.13
CA ARG A 221 4.28 -6.20 0.10
C ARG A 221 3.48 -6.62 1.34
N GLU A 222 3.92 -6.21 2.53
CA GLU A 222 3.18 -6.46 3.78
C GLU A 222 1.75 -5.89 3.73
N PHE A 223 1.60 -4.68 3.19
CA PHE A 223 0.28 -4.07 2.99
C PHE A 223 -0.61 -4.91 2.06
N LYS A 224 -0.08 -5.38 0.92
CA LYS A 224 -0.82 -6.25 -0.01
C LYS A 224 -1.25 -7.55 0.63
N GLU A 225 -0.36 -8.20 1.38
CA GLU A 225 -0.68 -9.44 2.10
C GLU A 225 -1.81 -9.23 3.11
N ARG A 226 -1.80 -8.11 3.85
CA ARG A 226 -2.88 -7.76 4.76
C ARG A 226 -4.20 -7.54 4.01
N VAL A 227 -4.19 -6.84 2.89
CA VAL A 227 -5.38 -6.61 2.06
C VAL A 227 -5.98 -7.94 1.60
N GLU A 228 -5.18 -8.86 1.09
CA GLU A 228 -5.65 -10.19 0.67
C GLU A 228 -6.19 -11.01 1.85
N ALA A 229 -5.51 -11.00 2.99
CA ALA A 229 -6.00 -11.67 4.20
C ALA A 229 -7.38 -11.14 4.64
N LEU A 230 -7.61 -9.81 4.56
CA LEU A 230 -8.91 -9.22 4.86
C LEU A 230 -9.98 -9.60 3.84
N LYS A 231 -9.64 -9.67 2.54
CA LYS A 231 -10.57 -10.17 1.50
C LYS A 231 -10.98 -11.61 1.76
N GLU A 232 -10.03 -12.49 2.06
CA GLU A 232 -10.31 -13.89 2.40
C GLU A 232 -11.19 -14.01 3.65
N LYS A 233 -10.88 -13.24 4.69
CA LYS A 233 -11.65 -13.19 5.93
C LYS A 233 -13.08 -12.72 5.65
N ARG A 234 -13.27 -11.69 4.82
CA ARG A 234 -14.58 -11.17 4.43
C ARG A 234 -15.40 -12.22 3.70
N ALA A 235 -14.82 -12.90 2.71
CA ALA A 235 -15.48 -13.97 1.96
C ALA A 235 -15.90 -15.14 2.87
N LYS A 236 -15.06 -15.50 3.87
CA LYS A 236 -15.42 -16.53 4.86
C LYS A 236 -16.61 -16.10 5.72
N LEU A 237 -16.63 -14.86 6.21
CA LEU A 237 -17.74 -14.34 7.01
C LEU A 237 -19.03 -14.23 6.20
N GLU A 238 -18.97 -13.74 4.96
CA GLU A 238 -20.11 -13.68 4.03
C GLU A 238 -20.76 -15.05 3.82
N LYS A 239 -19.94 -16.09 3.61
CA LYS A 239 -20.45 -17.46 3.45
C LYS A 239 -21.24 -17.94 4.66
N TRP A 240 -20.74 -17.70 5.86
CA TRP A 240 -21.42 -18.09 7.10
C TRP A 240 -22.70 -17.29 7.34
N ILE A 241 -22.65 -15.98 7.08
CA ILE A 241 -23.83 -15.10 7.16
C ILE A 241 -24.92 -15.58 6.21
N GLU A 242 -24.58 -15.92 4.97
CA GLU A 242 -25.55 -16.42 4.00
C GLU A 242 -26.15 -17.77 4.43
N GLU A 243 -25.34 -18.66 5.00
CA GLU A 243 -25.81 -19.94 5.55
C GLU A 243 -26.82 -19.71 6.68
N TRP A 244 -26.55 -18.82 7.63
CA TRP A 244 -27.49 -18.50 8.71
C TRP A 244 -28.76 -17.83 8.20
N LYS A 245 -28.65 -16.97 7.19
CA LYS A 245 -29.80 -16.36 6.52
C LYS A 245 -30.68 -17.41 5.84
N ARG A 246 -30.08 -18.41 5.20
CA ARG A 246 -30.81 -19.56 4.61
C ARG A 246 -31.51 -20.42 5.66
N GLN A 247 -30.91 -20.54 6.85
CA GLN A 247 -31.54 -21.19 8.00
C GLN A 247 -32.67 -20.34 8.63
N GLY A 248 -32.89 -19.11 8.14
CA GLY A 248 -33.98 -18.23 8.55
C GLY A 248 -33.63 -17.27 9.68
N TYR A 249 -32.34 -17.13 10.03
CA TYR A 249 -31.90 -16.20 11.07
C TYR A 249 -31.74 -14.77 10.55
N VAL A 250 -32.02 -13.80 11.42
CA VAL A 250 -31.81 -12.37 11.14
C VAL A 250 -30.33 -12.01 11.28
N THR A 251 -29.70 -11.66 10.17
CA THR A 251 -28.25 -11.34 10.08
C THR A 251 -27.94 -9.88 9.75
N THR A 252 -28.95 -9.01 9.71
CA THR A 252 -28.86 -7.64 9.16
C THR A 252 -27.78 -6.77 9.79
N LEU A 253 -27.61 -6.82 11.12
CA LEU A 253 -26.58 -6.06 11.83
C LEU A 253 -25.16 -6.51 11.43
N LEU A 254 -24.96 -7.83 11.33
CA LEU A 254 -23.68 -8.43 10.97
C LEU A 254 -23.34 -8.15 9.51
N GLU A 255 -24.32 -8.23 8.60
CA GLU A 255 -24.19 -7.83 7.18
C GLU A 255 -23.76 -6.36 7.03
N LYS A 256 -24.41 -5.46 7.79
CA LYS A 256 -24.07 -4.04 7.78
C LYS A 256 -22.64 -3.82 8.25
N LYS A 257 -22.28 -4.42 9.38
CA LYS A 257 -20.95 -4.25 9.96
C LYS A 257 -19.85 -4.82 9.09
N LEU A 258 -20.10 -5.95 8.44
CA LEU A 258 -19.13 -6.53 7.50
C LEU A 258 -18.82 -5.60 6.34
N LYS A 259 -19.81 -4.83 5.84
CA LYS A 259 -19.57 -3.82 4.80
C LYS A 259 -18.71 -2.66 5.30
N GLU A 260 -18.96 -2.20 6.52
CA GLU A 260 -18.31 -1.01 7.11
C GLU A 260 -16.89 -1.28 7.63
N ASN A 261 -16.71 -2.34 8.42
CA ASN A 261 -15.45 -2.63 9.11
C ASN A 261 -15.37 -4.12 9.43
N ILE A 262 -14.41 -4.80 8.83
CA ILE A 262 -14.27 -6.25 8.97
C ILE A 262 -13.89 -6.69 10.39
N ASP A 263 -13.14 -5.88 11.13
CA ASP A 263 -12.70 -6.23 12.47
C ASP A 263 -13.83 -6.11 13.48
N GLU A 264 -14.66 -5.06 13.38
CA GLU A 264 -15.91 -4.96 14.15
C GLU A 264 -16.87 -6.10 13.81
N ALA A 265 -17.02 -6.42 12.52
CA ALA A 265 -17.84 -7.54 12.09
C ALA A 265 -17.35 -8.87 12.65
N SER A 266 -16.04 -9.06 12.74
CA SER A 266 -15.43 -10.27 13.29
C SER A 266 -15.71 -10.43 14.78
N ALA A 267 -15.66 -9.33 15.55
CA ALA A 267 -16.03 -9.34 16.96
C ALA A 267 -17.51 -9.71 17.14
N LEU A 268 -18.39 -9.10 16.34
CA LEU A 268 -19.82 -9.40 16.35
C LEU A 268 -20.14 -10.83 15.88
N PHE A 269 -19.34 -11.38 14.98
CA PHE A 269 -19.52 -12.74 14.48
C PHE A 269 -19.41 -13.78 15.59
N VAL A 270 -18.47 -13.59 16.52
CA VAL A 270 -18.27 -14.51 17.67
C VAL A 270 -19.46 -14.43 18.63
N ASP A 271 -19.88 -13.22 19.01
CA ASP A 271 -21.09 -13.02 19.82
C ASP A 271 -22.34 -13.61 19.14
N PHE A 272 -22.46 -13.45 17.82
CA PHE A 272 -23.56 -14.03 17.06
C PHE A 272 -23.54 -15.57 17.05
N LEU A 273 -22.36 -16.19 16.99
CA LEU A 273 -22.19 -17.65 17.09
C LEU A 273 -22.67 -18.18 18.44
N ASP A 274 -22.25 -17.53 19.54
CA ASP A 274 -22.64 -17.94 20.89
C ASP A 274 -24.16 -17.83 21.07
N ARG A 275 -24.75 -16.72 20.60
CA ARG A 275 -26.20 -16.54 20.62
C ARG A 275 -26.93 -17.56 19.76
N LEU A 276 -26.41 -17.91 18.58
CA LEU A 276 -26.99 -18.95 17.74
C LEU A 276 -26.97 -20.33 18.42
N GLN A 277 -25.90 -20.65 19.14
CA GLN A 277 -25.85 -21.88 19.92
C GLN A 277 -26.96 -21.89 20.98
N ARG A 278 -27.11 -20.78 21.71
CA ARG A 278 -28.17 -20.64 22.71
C ARG A 278 -29.57 -20.70 22.10
N VAL A 279 -29.78 -20.09 20.93
CA VAL A 279 -31.03 -20.19 20.17
C VAL A 279 -31.37 -21.65 19.86
N LYS A 280 -30.40 -22.45 19.39
CA LYS A 280 -30.63 -23.88 19.09
C LYS A 280 -31.00 -24.69 20.32
N GLU A 281 -30.40 -24.38 21.47
CA GLU A 281 -30.75 -25.01 22.75
C GLU A 281 -32.19 -24.68 23.13
N LEU A 282 -32.59 -23.40 23.06
CA LEU A 282 -33.95 -22.95 23.37
C LEU A 282 -34.99 -23.51 22.37
N GLU A 283 -34.67 -23.58 21.08
CA GLU A 283 -35.56 -24.20 20.07
C GLU A 283 -35.81 -25.68 20.38
N LYS A 284 -34.77 -26.40 20.85
CA LYS A 284 -34.92 -27.80 21.29
C LYS A 284 -35.77 -27.88 22.55
N GLU A 285 -35.53 -27.01 23.52
CA GLU A 285 -36.28 -26.95 24.76
C GLU A 285 -37.78 -26.68 24.51
N LEU A 286 -38.11 -25.69 23.69
CA LEU A 286 -39.50 -25.39 23.29
C LEU A 286 -40.20 -26.60 22.65
N LYS A 287 -39.50 -27.38 21.82
CA LYS A 287 -40.04 -28.60 21.21
C LYS A 287 -40.31 -29.71 22.23
N GLU A 288 -39.48 -29.83 23.25
CA GLU A 288 -39.71 -30.80 24.34
C GLU A 288 -40.89 -30.37 25.22
N LEU A 289 -40.97 -29.09 25.60
CA LEU A 289 -42.08 -28.57 26.41
C LEU A 289 -43.43 -28.77 25.72
N LEU A 290 -43.50 -28.63 24.39
CA LEU A 290 -44.74 -28.91 23.63
C LEU A 290 -45.21 -30.37 23.66
N LYS A 291 -44.40 -31.32 24.14
CA LYS A 291 -44.83 -32.71 24.34
C LYS A 291 -45.51 -32.93 25.68
N GLU A 292 -45.30 -32.02 26.62
CA GLU A 292 -45.90 -32.09 27.95
C GLU A 292 -47.32 -31.52 27.93
N GLU A 293 -48.23 -32.16 28.67
CA GLU A 293 -49.65 -31.78 28.71
C GLU A 293 -49.85 -30.37 29.26
N LYS A 294 -49.08 -29.98 30.29
CA LYS A 294 -49.18 -28.68 30.96
C LYS A 294 -48.91 -27.48 30.04
N PHE A 295 -48.20 -27.68 28.93
CA PHE A 295 -47.92 -26.60 27.98
C PHE A 295 -48.91 -26.51 26.81
N GLN A 296 -49.84 -27.46 26.64
CA GLN A 296 -50.83 -27.42 25.55
C GLN A 296 -51.67 -26.13 25.53
N PRO A 297 -52.15 -25.60 26.68
CA PRO A 297 -52.89 -24.33 26.73
C PRO A 297 -52.06 -23.10 26.30
N PHE A 298 -50.73 -23.24 26.25
CA PHE A 298 -49.78 -22.16 25.96
C PHE A 298 -49.15 -22.24 24.57
N ILE A 299 -49.67 -23.09 23.67
CA ILE A 299 -49.08 -23.33 22.33
C ILE A 299 -48.84 -22.05 21.51
N ASN A 300 -49.71 -21.04 21.65
CA ASN A 300 -49.55 -19.77 20.94
C ASN A 300 -48.38 -18.95 21.47
N VAL A 301 -48.12 -18.99 22.78
CA VAL A 301 -46.96 -18.33 23.41
C VAL A 301 -45.67 -18.98 22.93
N VAL A 302 -45.63 -20.32 22.91
CA VAL A 302 -44.49 -21.08 22.37
C VAL A 302 -44.21 -20.72 20.91
N LYS A 303 -45.24 -20.59 20.06
CA LYS A 303 -45.08 -20.18 18.66
C LYS A 303 -44.53 -18.75 18.52
N VAL A 304 -44.87 -17.84 19.43
CA VAL A 304 -44.32 -16.47 19.44
C VAL A 304 -42.84 -16.51 19.83
N LEU A 305 -42.48 -17.30 20.85
CA LEU A 305 -41.09 -17.51 21.24
C LEU A 305 -40.25 -18.12 20.11
N ASP A 306 -40.75 -19.16 19.43
CA ASP A 306 -40.07 -19.78 18.28
C ASP A 306 -39.79 -18.79 17.14
N ARG A 307 -40.72 -17.86 16.88
CA ARG A 307 -40.49 -16.77 15.92
C ARG A 307 -39.47 -15.75 16.43
N LYS A 308 -39.51 -15.40 17.72
CA LYS A 308 -38.57 -14.47 18.35
C LYS A 308 -37.13 -15.00 18.27
N LEU A 309 -36.95 -16.30 18.44
CA LEU A 309 -35.66 -17.00 18.33
C LEU A 309 -35.03 -16.96 16.92
N LYS A 310 -35.78 -16.60 15.87
CA LYS A 310 -35.20 -16.32 14.54
C LYS A 310 -34.31 -15.08 14.52
N ASP A 311 -34.39 -14.25 15.56
CA ASP A 311 -33.48 -13.14 15.78
C ASP A 311 -32.54 -13.46 16.95
N PRO A 312 -31.29 -13.89 16.69
CA PRO A 312 -30.34 -14.23 17.75
C PRO A 312 -30.05 -13.07 18.71
N SER A 313 -30.28 -11.82 18.30
CA SER A 313 -30.10 -10.67 19.20
C SER A 313 -31.08 -10.66 20.38
N LYS A 314 -32.21 -11.38 20.25
CA LYS A 314 -33.28 -11.46 21.25
C LYS A 314 -33.22 -12.71 22.12
N VAL A 315 -32.14 -13.48 22.05
CA VAL A 315 -32.04 -14.78 22.72
C VAL A 315 -32.18 -14.67 24.25
N GLU A 316 -31.63 -13.63 24.87
CA GLU A 316 -31.73 -13.42 26.31
C GLU A 316 -33.16 -13.08 26.74
N GLU A 317 -33.83 -12.21 25.99
CA GLU A 317 -35.25 -11.89 26.24
C GLU A 317 -36.13 -13.14 26.06
N ALA A 318 -35.88 -13.93 25.01
CA ALA A 318 -36.61 -15.17 24.78
C ALA A 318 -36.34 -16.21 25.88
N SER A 319 -35.11 -16.26 26.41
CA SER A 319 -34.76 -17.14 27.53
C SER A 319 -35.50 -16.75 28.81
N ALA A 320 -35.64 -15.44 29.10
CA ALA A 320 -36.39 -14.95 30.25
C ALA A 320 -37.89 -15.25 30.10
N GLU A 321 -38.47 -14.95 28.93
CA GLU A 321 -39.89 -15.25 28.65
C GLU A 321 -40.21 -16.75 28.69
N LEU A 322 -39.25 -17.61 28.31
CA LEU A 322 -39.38 -19.05 28.44
C LEU A 322 -39.47 -19.48 29.91
N GLU A 323 -38.65 -18.89 30.78
CA GLU A 323 -38.66 -19.20 32.20
C GLU A 323 -39.97 -18.75 32.87
N ASP A 324 -40.49 -17.59 32.49
CA ASP A 324 -41.80 -17.12 32.93
C ASP A 324 -42.93 -18.02 32.43
N LEU A 325 -42.84 -18.50 31.18
CA LEU A 325 -43.79 -19.46 30.62
C LEU A 325 -43.80 -20.77 31.41
N LYS A 326 -42.63 -21.30 31.81
CA LYS A 326 -42.54 -22.52 32.62
C LYS A 326 -43.23 -22.36 33.97
N LYS A 327 -43.01 -21.23 34.65
CA LYS A 327 -43.67 -20.94 35.93
C LYS A 327 -45.18 -20.85 35.76
N ALA A 328 -45.64 -20.10 34.76
CA ALA A 328 -47.06 -19.95 34.48
C ALA A 328 -47.72 -21.31 34.14
N ALA A 329 -47.05 -22.17 33.38
CA ALA A 329 -47.57 -23.50 33.05
C ALA A 329 -47.61 -24.44 34.26
N GLU A 330 -46.64 -24.35 35.17
CA GLU A 330 -46.62 -25.12 36.41
C GLU A 330 -47.75 -24.71 37.35
N GLU A 331 -47.95 -23.39 37.54
CA GLU A 331 -49.06 -22.84 38.34
C GLU A 331 -50.42 -23.21 37.74
N ASP A 332 -50.58 -23.07 36.43
CA ASP A 332 -51.79 -23.46 35.69
C ASP A 332 -52.10 -24.95 35.87
N PHE A 333 -51.09 -25.80 35.76
CA PHE A 333 -51.24 -27.24 35.92
C PHE A 333 -51.59 -27.64 37.34
N ALA A 334 -50.94 -27.03 38.35
CA ALA A 334 -51.23 -27.29 39.76
C ALA A 334 -52.69 -26.96 40.11
N HIS A 335 -53.18 -25.80 39.69
CA HIS A 335 -54.60 -25.43 39.88
C HIS A 335 -55.55 -26.41 39.18
N LYS A 336 -55.23 -26.81 37.96
CA LYS A 336 -56.06 -27.77 37.22
C LYS A 336 -56.05 -29.17 37.82
N GLU A 337 -54.96 -29.62 38.42
CA GLU A 337 -54.90 -30.89 39.14
C GLU A 337 -55.81 -30.88 40.38
N GLU A 338 -55.86 -29.77 41.11
CA GLU A 338 -56.83 -29.61 42.21
C GLU A 338 -58.27 -29.68 41.71
N VAL A 339 -58.56 -29.03 40.58
CA VAL A 339 -59.89 -29.06 39.95
C VAL A 339 -60.23 -30.43 39.38
N ARG A 340 -59.27 -31.17 38.80
CA ARG A 340 -59.47 -32.55 38.32
C ARG A 340 -59.94 -33.47 39.45
N LYS A 341 -59.29 -33.39 40.61
CA LYS A 341 -59.71 -34.15 41.81
C LYS A 341 -61.14 -33.82 42.22
N LYS A 342 -61.51 -32.54 42.26
CA LYS A 342 -62.89 -32.11 42.54
C LYS A 342 -63.88 -32.62 41.49
N ILE A 343 -63.52 -32.59 40.21
CA ILE A 343 -64.34 -33.14 39.14
C ILE A 343 -64.57 -34.64 39.35
N GLU A 344 -63.54 -35.41 39.70
CA GLU A 344 -63.66 -36.84 40.01
C GLU A 344 -64.60 -37.08 41.20
N GLU A 345 -64.52 -36.27 42.25
CA GLU A 345 -65.45 -36.31 43.39
C GLU A 345 -66.90 -36.05 42.98
N LEU A 346 -67.14 -35.03 42.15
CA LEU A 346 -68.48 -34.71 41.63
C LEU A 346 -69.02 -35.82 40.71
N ASP A 347 -68.15 -36.45 39.90
CA ASP A 347 -68.50 -37.56 39.01
C ASP A 347 -68.91 -38.80 39.83
N MET A 348 -68.19 -39.11 40.92
CA MET A 348 -68.55 -40.19 41.86
C MET A 348 -69.91 -39.96 42.54
N LEU A 349 -70.29 -38.70 42.75
CA LEU A 349 -71.63 -38.33 43.26
C LEU A 349 -72.72 -38.35 42.17
N GLY A 350 -72.38 -38.75 40.95
CA GLY A 350 -73.31 -38.87 39.82
C GLY A 350 -73.80 -37.53 39.30
N LEU A 351 -72.95 -36.49 39.31
CA LEU A 351 -73.19 -35.24 38.59
C LEU A 351 -72.56 -35.30 37.19
N ASP A 352 -73.15 -34.60 36.22
CA ASP A 352 -72.54 -34.48 34.89
C ASP A 352 -71.38 -33.48 34.93
N THR A 353 -70.18 -34.00 34.67
CA THR A 353 -68.92 -33.27 34.72
C THR A 353 -68.37 -32.90 33.33
N SER A 354 -69.13 -33.17 32.27
CA SER A 354 -68.68 -32.99 30.88
C SER A 354 -68.23 -31.56 30.58
N TYR A 355 -69.00 -30.55 31.03
CA TYR A 355 -68.65 -29.13 30.83
C TYR A 355 -67.37 -28.74 31.58
N ALA A 356 -67.23 -29.17 32.83
CA ALA A 356 -66.04 -28.91 33.64
C ALA A 356 -64.77 -29.51 33.02
N ARG A 357 -64.86 -30.72 32.46
CA ARG A 357 -63.75 -31.36 31.73
C ARG A 357 -63.36 -30.57 30.47
N GLU A 358 -64.31 -29.95 29.78
CA GLU A 358 -64.02 -29.07 28.64
C GLU A 358 -63.33 -27.76 29.06
N LEU A 359 -63.72 -27.17 30.21
CA LEU A 359 -63.08 -25.96 30.72
C LEU A 359 -61.57 -26.16 30.93
N LEU A 360 -61.17 -27.31 31.48
CA LEU A 360 -59.76 -27.62 31.78
C LEU A 360 -58.82 -27.64 30.56
N LYS A 361 -59.35 -27.64 29.33
CA LYS A 361 -58.54 -27.53 28.11
C LYS A 361 -58.00 -26.12 27.86
N LYS A 362 -58.60 -25.08 28.46
CA LYS A 362 -58.15 -23.67 28.38
C LYS A 362 -57.26 -23.32 29.56
N LYS A 363 -56.59 -22.16 29.58
CA LYS A 363 -55.79 -21.73 30.73
C LYS A 363 -56.66 -21.49 31.96
N TRP A 364 -56.14 -21.78 33.14
CA TRP A 364 -56.78 -21.60 34.44
C TRP A 364 -57.28 -20.17 34.64
N GLU A 365 -56.45 -19.18 34.34
CA GLU A 365 -56.82 -17.77 34.48
C GLU A 365 -58.03 -17.39 33.61
N ASP A 366 -58.21 -18.06 32.47
CA ASP A 366 -59.34 -17.84 31.56
C ASP A 366 -60.62 -18.56 32.02
N ILE A 367 -60.52 -19.53 32.94
CA ILE A 367 -61.66 -20.38 33.35
C ILE A 367 -62.01 -20.31 34.82
N LYS A 368 -61.19 -19.66 35.67
CA LYS A 368 -61.37 -19.67 37.13
C LYS A 368 -62.76 -19.21 37.58
N GLU A 369 -63.30 -18.16 36.96
CA GLU A 369 -64.63 -17.63 37.30
C GLU A 369 -65.75 -18.57 36.84
N GLU A 370 -65.61 -19.15 35.65
CA GLU A 370 -66.55 -20.16 35.13
C GLU A 370 -66.53 -21.43 35.99
N TRP A 371 -65.35 -21.85 36.45
CA TRP A 371 -65.19 -22.96 37.39
C TRP A 371 -65.84 -22.66 38.74
N ASP A 372 -65.56 -21.50 39.34
CA ASP A 372 -66.13 -21.12 40.63
C ASP A 372 -67.67 -21.12 40.59
N GLN A 373 -68.24 -20.66 39.48
CA GLN A 373 -69.68 -20.68 39.29
C GLN A 373 -70.21 -22.11 39.10
N TYR A 374 -69.52 -22.94 38.32
CA TYR A 374 -69.87 -24.36 38.17
C TYR A 374 -69.82 -25.09 39.51
N GLU A 375 -68.75 -24.91 40.29
CA GLU A 375 -68.57 -25.52 41.60
C GLU A 375 -69.67 -25.10 42.58
N LYS A 376 -70.03 -23.82 42.63
CA LYS A 376 -71.18 -23.34 43.44
C LYS A 376 -72.49 -24.02 43.05
N ASN A 377 -72.77 -24.13 41.75
CA ASN A 377 -73.98 -24.77 41.26
C ASN A 377 -73.99 -26.28 41.58
N ALA A 378 -72.86 -26.97 41.42
CA ALA A 378 -72.70 -28.38 41.75
C ALA A 378 -72.96 -28.63 43.25
N ASN A 379 -72.37 -27.81 44.13
CA ASN A 379 -72.58 -27.90 45.57
C ASN A 379 -74.04 -27.62 45.97
N LEU A 380 -74.71 -26.67 45.32
CA LEU A 380 -76.13 -26.43 45.53
C LEU A 380 -76.96 -27.66 45.16
N LEU A 381 -76.70 -28.29 44.01
CA LEU A 381 -77.39 -29.51 43.58
C LEU A 381 -77.17 -30.67 44.56
N ILE A 382 -75.95 -30.86 45.07
CA ILE A 382 -75.66 -31.86 46.10
C ILE A 382 -76.50 -31.59 47.35
N SER A 383 -76.55 -30.34 47.81
CA SER A 383 -77.34 -29.96 49.00
C SER A 383 -78.84 -30.20 48.81
N LEU A 384 -79.36 -29.96 47.60
CA LEU A 384 -80.77 -30.20 47.26
C LEU A 384 -81.07 -31.70 47.18
N ARG A 385 -80.18 -32.51 46.57
CA ARG A 385 -80.33 -33.98 46.56
C ARG A 385 -80.40 -34.53 47.98
N LYS A 386 -79.50 -34.11 48.87
CA LYS A 386 -79.51 -34.53 50.27
C LYS A 386 -80.81 -34.16 51.00
N LYS A 387 -81.29 -32.92 50.85
CA LYS A 387 -82.57 -32.50 51.43
C LYS A 387 -83.76 -33.27 50.88
N MET A 388 -83.77 -33.59 49.58
CA MET A 388 -84.84 -34.41 49.00
C MET A 388 -84.81 -35.86 49.53
N GLU A 389 -83.62 -36.43 49.74
CA GLU A 389 -83.45 -37.74 50.37
C GLU A 389 -83.97 -37.71 51.81
N GLU A 390 -83.59 -36.70 52.61
CA GLU A 390 -84.06 -36.52 53.99
C GLU A 390 -85.60 -36.41 54.05
N LEU A 391 -86.20 -35.57 53.20
CA LEU A 391 -87.66 -35.43 53.11
C LEU A 391 -88.35 -36.73 52.65
N ARG A 392 -87.70 -37.52 51.80
CA ARG A 392 -88.22 -38.81 51.35
C ARG A 392 -88.16 -39.86 52.47
N GLU A 393 -87.05 -39.91 53.21
CA GLU A 393 -86.92 -40.78 54.38
C GLU A 393 -87.92 -40.42 55.49
N GLU A 394 -88.21 -39.12 55.68
CA GLU A 394 -89.27 -38.65 56.58
C GLU A 394 -90.65 -39.11 56.10
N ALA A 395 -90.94 -38.95 54.81
CA ALA A 395 -92.21 -39.38 54.21
C ALA A 395 -92.40 -40.91 54.14
N GLU A 396 -91.33 -41.71 54.24
CA GLU A 396 -91.39 -43.18 54.34
C GLU A 396 -91.51 -43.68 55.80
N ARG A 397 -91.32 -42.79 56.80
CA ARG A 397 -91.47 -43.10 58.24
C ARG A 397 -92.85 -42.72 58.81
N ASP A 398 -93.55 -41.80 58.15
CA ASP A 398 -94.97 -41.48 58.38
C ASP A 398 -95.89 -42.42 57.59
#